data_AF-A0A1B6GUH6-F1
#
_entry.id   AF-A0A1B6GUH6-F1
#
_cell.length_a   1.000
_cell.length_b   1.000
_cell.length_c   1.000
_cell.angle_alpha   90.00
_cell.angle_beta   90.00
_cell.angle_gamma   90.00
#
_symmetry.space_group_name_H-M   'P 1'
#
loop_
_entity.id
_entity.type
_entity.pdbx_description
1 polymer ?
#
loop_
_entity_poly.entity_id
_entity_poly.type
_entity_poly.pdbx_seq_one_letter_code
_entity_poly.pdbx_strand_id
1 'polypeptide(L)'
;LKFGNLQSPFTTSTENWLNRFNNTPIRDLFSRKAPSENCQDSDKYEYNIEYYINEIRNQSMYFFYDDDDRYGIGDRITNINHNNILSEVQLEFKLPFYGFMYQYIRVSLHGHISFSDSPPQMQHPFVFPIPEWPKVQDPAFIGIFYGYGRIGVSKQYENETETKKPGVYVRVFDLKNAKCLIDKVVKKRLTFDIREGIIGAETFDPHHAIIVTWNKISVGGGVDKTLNKTNTFQAVITTDQVRTYVIFIYKEMQWMADTTSGGDPIKGVGEWPVFVGFNAGNGTRSFAYEPYSQDITISKLLQSGHVNNHPGRHIFR
;
A
#
# COMPACT_ATOMS: atom_id res chain seq x y z
N LEU A 1 4.74 -30.72 -9.06
CA LEU A 1 4.03 -29.83 -10.01
C LEU A 1 4.98 -28.71 -10.38
N LYS A 2 5.45 -28.69 -11.64
CA LYS A 2 6.35 -27.64 -12.15
C LYS A 2 5.52 -26.37 -12.36
N PHE A 3 5.87 -25.28 -11.67
CA PHE A 3 5.30 -23.97 -11.91
C PHE A 3 5.71 -23.51 -13.31
N GLY A 4 4.76 -23.49 -14.24
CA GLY A 4 4.95 -22.89 -15.56
C GLY A 4 5.14 -21.39 -15.43
N ASN A 5 6.07 -20.85 -16.21
CA ASN A 5 6.23 -19.41 -16.39
C ASN A 5 4.92 -18.83 -16.94
N LEU A 6 4.10 -18.25 -16.06
CA LEU A 6 3.06 -17.32 -16.46
C LEU A 6 3.75 -15.99 -16.76
N GLN A 7 4.21 -15.82 -18.00
CA GLN A 7 4.48 -14.50 -18.53
C GLN A 7 3.16 -13.74 -18.56
N SER A 8 3.12 -12.61 -17.86
CA SER A 8 2.06 -11.60 -17.97
C SER A 8 1.83 -11.25 -19.45
N PRO A 9 0.58 -11.28 -19.97
CA PRO A 9 0.29 -10.92 -21.35
C PRO A 9 0.30 -9.39 -21.61
N PHE A 10 0.90 -8.57 -20.73
CA PHE A 10 0.90 -7.12 -20.86
C PHE A 10 2.32 -6.54 -20.95
N THR A 11 2.99 -6.70 -22.10
CA THR A 11 4.31 -6.09 -22.34
C THR A 11 4.39 -5.23 -23.62
N THR A 12 3.28 -4.70 -24.13
CA THR A 12 3.30 -3.87 -25.37
C THR A 12 2.57 -2.52 -25.29
N SER A 13 2.61 -1.80 -24.16
CA SER A 13 2.01 -0.43 -24.14
C SER A 13 2.60 0.63 -23.21
N THR A 14 3.61 0.34 -22.38
CA THR A 14 4.07 1.29 -21.34
C THR A 14 4.66 2.59 -21.90
N GLU A 15 5.32 2.58 -23.06
CA GLU A 15 5.86 3.82 -23.66
C GLU A 15 4.82 4.66 -24.42
N ASN A 16 3.65 4.10 -24.78
CA ASN A 16 2.70 4.79 -25.67
C ASN A 16 1.64 5.62 -24.94
N TRP A 17 1.25 5.24 -23.71
CA TRP A 17 0.19 5.95 -22.98
C TRP A 17 0.70 7.24 -22.33
N LEU A 18 1.95 7.30 -21.86
CA LEU A 18 2.54 8.51 -21.29
C LEU A 18 2.61 9.67 -22.30
N ASN A 19 2.67 9.36 -23.60
CA ASN A 19 2.62 10.36 -24.66
C ASN A 19 1.32 11.16 -24.68
N ARG A 20 0.24 10.64 -24.07
CA ARG A 20 -1.02 11.37 -23.89
C ARG A 20 -0.86 12.60 -22.99
N PHE A 21 0.12 12.58 -22.08
CA PHE A 21 0.41 13.69 -21.18
C PHE A 21 1.56 14.57 -21.68
N ASN A 22 2.05 14.38 -22.91
CA ASN A 22 3.13 15.19 -23.44
C ASN A 22 2.79 16.69 -23.33
N ASN A 23 3.77 17.47 -22.89
CA ASN A 23 3.62 18.91 -22.62
C ASN A 23 2.63 19.25 -21.50
N THR A 24 2.29 18.30 -20.62
CA THR A 24 1.50 18.56 -19.41
C THR A 24 2.30 18.19 -18.16
N PRO A 25 2.16 18.93 -17.04
CA PRO A 25 2.83 18.57 -15.79
C PRO A 25 2.31 17.27 -15.15
N ILE A 26 1.19 16.72 -15.65
CA ILE A 26 0.66 15.42 -15.21
C ILE A 26 1.64 14.29 -15.55
N ARG A 27 2.38 14.41 -16.66
CA ARG A 27 3.40 13.43 -17.06
C ARG A 27 4.43 13.22 -15.95
N ASP A 28 4.86 14.30 -15.31
CA ASP A 28 5.91 14.28 -14.29
C ASP A 28 5.46 13.54 -13.02
N LEU A 29 4.16 13.47 -12.76
CA LEU A 29 3.61 12.70 -11.64
C LEU A 29 3.88 11.19 -11.78
N PHE A 30 4.09 10.68 -13.00
CA PHE A 30 4.40 9.27 -13.23
C PHE A 30 5.90 8.97 -13.22
N SER A 31 6.74 9.99 -13.01
CA SER A 31 8.18 9.80 -12.92
C SER A 31 8.59 9.09 -11.62
N ARG A 32 9.90 8.85 -11.47
CA ARG A 32 10.50 8.37 -10.22
C ARG A 32 10.67 9.46 -9.17
N LYS A 33 10.69 10.71 -9.59
CA LYS A 33 11.01 11.87 -8.79
C LYS A 33 9.75 12.53 -8.25
N ALA A 34 9.74 12.81 -6.95
CA ALA A 34 8.64 13.53 -6.33
C ALA A 34 8.47 14.91 -6.99
N PRO A 35 7.21 15.36 -7.25
CA PRO A 35 6.95 16.71 -7.71
C PRO A 35 7.48 17.75 -6.73
N SER A 36 7.87 18.91 -7.25
CA SER A 36 8.29 20.05 -6.43
C SER A 36 7.20 20.45 -5.43
N GLU A 37 7.61 20.78 -4.20
CA GLU A 37 6.73 21.31 -3.16
C GLU A 37 6.30 22.77 -3.43
N ASN A 38 7.00 23.46 -4.35
CA ASN A 38 6.62 24.79 -4.78
C ASN A 38 5.49 24.66 -5.81
N CYS A 39 4.27 24.57 -5.30
CA CYS A 39 3.04 24.29 -6.03
C CYS A 39 2.49 25.47 -6.83
N GLN A 40 3.38 26.27 -7.41
CA GLN A 40 3.04 27.41 -8.25
C GLN A 40 2.25 26.94 -9.49
N ASP A 41 1.26 27.73 -9.88
CA ASP A 41 0.39 27.51 -11.05
C ASP A 41 -0.50 26.25 -11.05
N SER A 42 -0.71 25.58 -9.90
CA SER A 42 -1.55 24.36 -9.86
C SER A 42 -3.00 24.60 -10.32
N ASP A 43 -3.54 25.81 -10.11
CA ASP A 43 -4.89 26.22 -10.53
C ASP A 43 -5.04 26.23 -12.05
N LYS A 44 -3.96 26.49 -12.79
CA LYS A 44 -3.95 26.49 -14.26
C LYS A 44 -4.25 25.12 -14.86
N TYR A 45 -4.04 24.04 -14.09
CA TYR A 45 -4.08 22.67 -14.60
C TYR A 45 -5.35 21.91 -14.21
N GLU A 46 -6.32 22.55 -13.53
CA GLU A 46 -7.53 21.88 -13.05
C GLU A 46 -8.36 21.28 -14.18
N TYR A 47 -8.55 22.01 -15.29
CA TYR A 47 -9.24 21.51 -16.50
C TYR A 47 -8.57 20.28 -17.12
N ASN A 48 -7.23 20.18 -17.01
CA ASN A 48 -6.51 19.02 -17.53
C ASN A 48 -6.79 17.77 -16.69
N ILE A 49 -6.96 17.91 -15.37
CA ILE A 49 -7.22 16.76 -14.49
C ILE A 49 -8.53 16.07 -14.91
N GLU A 50 -9.59 16.83 -15.17
CA GLU A 50 -10.88 16.27 -15.56
C GLU A 50 -10.81 15.50 -16.87
N TYR A 51 -10.06 16.04 -17.84
CA TYR A 51 -9.86 15.39 -19.13
C TYR A 51 -9.08 14.07 -19.01
N TYR A 52 -8.08 14.02 -18.12
CA TYR A 52 -7.13 12.90 -18.01
C TYR A 52 -7.44 11.91 -16.88
N ILE A 53 -8.51 12.12 -16.12
CA ILE A 53 -8.76 11.35 -14.90
C ILE A 53 -8.91 9.85 -15.16
N ASN A 54 -9.50 9.46 -16.30
CA ASN A 54 -9.70 8.06 -16.65
C ASN A 54 -8.36 7.36 -16.93
N GLU A 55 -7.45 8.02 -17.63
CA GLU A 55 -6.11 7.52 -17.91
C GLU A 55 -5.27 7.41 -16.64
N ILE A 56 -5.38 8.39 -15.74
CA ILE A 56 -4.72 8.36 -14.43
C ILE A 56 -5.26 7.19 -13.59
N ARG A 57 -6.59 6.98 -13.60
CA ARG A 57 -7.27 5.89 -12.88
C ARG A 57 -6.99 4.51 -13.49
N ASN A 58 -6.54 4.43 -14.74
CA ASN A 58 -6.09 3.19 -15.36
C ASN A 58 -4.77 2.66 -14.77
N GLN A 59 -4.07 3.45 -13.94
CA GLN A 59 -2.93 2.96 -13.18
C GLN A 59 -3.40 2.24 -11.92
N SER A 60 -2.97 1.00 -11.74
CA SER A 60 -3.40 0.18 -10.58
C SER A 60 -2.95 0.79 -9.24
N MET A 61 -1.67 1.18 -9.10
CA MET A 61 -1.16 1.83 -7.89
C MET A 61 -1.31 3.34 -7.93
N TYR A 62 -1.37 3.95 -6.75
CA TYR A 62 -1.23 5.38 -6.54
C TYR A 62 0.24 5.79 -6.50
N PHE A 63 0.46 7.10 -6.64
CA PHE A 63 1.77 7.72 -6.72
C PHE A 63 2.61 7.51 -5.45
N PHE A 64 3.84 7.02 -5.67
CA PHE A 64 4.94 7.03 -4.72
C PHE A 64 6.25 7.21 -5.50
N TYR A 65 7.24 7.84 -4.87
CA TYR A 65 8.50 8.25 -5.50
C TYR A 65 9.69 7.78 -4.68
N ASP A 66 10.80 7.49 -5.34
CA ASP A 66 12.03 7.02 -4.73
C ASP A 66 13.23 7.92 -4.98
N ASP A 67 12.92 9.14 -5.43
CA ASP A 67 13.82 10.24 -5.69
C ASP A 67 13.11 11.57 -5.44
N ASP A 68 13.86 12.62 -5.13
CA ASP A 68 13.38 14.00 -4.95
C ASP A 68 14.53 14.99 -5.14
N ASP A 69 14.23 16.29 -5.16
CA ASP A 69 15.24 17.35 -5.28
C ASP A 69 16.06 17.63 -4.01
N ARG A 70 15.64 17.11 -2.85
CA ARG A 70 16.20 17.51 -1.55
C ARG A 70 17.31 16.57 -1.10
N TYR A 71 16.99 15.28 -1.02
CA TYR A 71 17.84 14.23 -0.46
C TYR A 71 17.93 13.00 -1.36
N GLY A 72 17.20 12.94 -2.48
CA GLY A 72 17.18 11.80 -3.40
C GLY A 72 16.55 10.54 -2.79
N ILE A 73 15.64 10.72 -1.82
CA ILE A 73 14.97 9.64 -1.09
C ILE A 73 13.50 9.47 -1.48
N GLY A 74 12.86 10.54 -1.95
CA GLY A 74 11.43 10.55 -2.28
C GLY A 74 10.59 10.30 -1.03
N ASP A 75 9.65 9.36 -1.15
CA ASP A 75 8.73 8.99 -0.06
C ASP A 75 9.29 7.85 0.80
N ARG A 76 10.53 7.42 0.57
CA ARG A 76 11.09 6.22 1.21
C ARG A 76 11.37 6.49 2.68
N ILE A 77 10.88 5.60 3.54
CA ILE A 77 11.25 5.57 4.95
C ILE A 77 12.64 4.96 5.08
N THR A 78 13.65 5.80 5.37
CA THR A 78 15.07 5.38 5.39
C THR A 78 15.50 4.70 6.68
N ASN A 79 14.81 4.97 7.79
CA ASN A 79 15.12 4.37 9.10
C ASN A 79 14.56 2.96 9.26
N ILE A 80 13.72 2.47 8.34
CA ILE A 80 13.21 1.09 8.37
C ILE A 80 14.26 0.12 7.83
N ASN A 81 14.64 -0.87 8.64
CA ASN A 81 15.55 -1.96 8.30
C ASN A 81 15.30 -3.18 9.20
N HIS A 82 16.22 -4.14 9.23
CA HIS A 82 16.09 -5.36 10.04
C HIS A 82 16.13 -5.11 11.56
N ASN A 83 16.75 -4.03 12.02
CA ASN A 83 16.84 -3.66 13.44
C ASN A 83 15.70 -2.72 13.84
N ASN A 84 15.28 -1.84 12.94
CA ASN A 84 14.18 -0.92 13.16
C ASN A 84 13.07 -1.22 12.15
N ILE A 85 12.10 -2.01 12.57
CA ILE A 85 11.04 -2.51 11.69
C ILE A 85 9.82 -1.58 11.60
N LEU A 86 9.80 -0.50 12.38
CA LEU A 86 8.66 0.41 12.51
C LEU A 86 9.12 1.85 12.35
N SER A 87 8.26 2.68 11.75
CA SER A 87 8.47 4.12 11.72
C SER A 87 7.15 4.82 11.95
N GLU A 88 7.18 5.83 12.83
CA GLU A 88 6.01 6.61 13.19
C GLU A 88 5.86 7.80 12.24
N VAL A 89 4.63 8.03 11.80
CA VAL A 89 4.24 9.16 10.95
C VAL A 89 3.16 9.92 11.69
N GLN A 90 3.49 11.15 12.08
CA GLN A 90 2.56 12.07 12.73
C GLN A 90 1.55 12.60 11.70
N LEU A 91 0.30 12.74 12.13
CA LEU A 91 -0.79 13.25 11.30
C LEU A 91 -1.26 14.61 11.82
N GLU A 92 -1.42 15.56 10.90
CA GLU A 92 -1.99 16.88 11.20
C GLU A 92 -3.53 16.86 11.29
N PHE A 93 -4.12 15.67 11.25
CA PHE A 93 -5.56 15.44 11.31
C PHE A 93 -5.89 14.24 12.19
N LYS A 94 -7.17 14.12 12.56
CA LYS A 94 -7.69 12.96 13.27
C LYS A 94 -8.18 11.94 12.25
N LEU A 95 -7.61 10.74 12.29
CA LEU A 95 -8.00 9.60 11.48
C LEU A 95 -8.98 8.71 12.27
N PRO A 96 -10.26 8.63 11.87
CA PRO A 96 -11.21 7.70 12.47
C PRO A 96 -10.86 6.25 12.11
N PHE A 97 -10.78 5.37 13.11
CA PHE A 97 -10.62 3.93 12.92
C PHE A 97 -11.25 3.17 14.10
N TYR A 98 -12.18 2.26 13.81
CA TYR A 98 -12.94 1.49 14.82
C TYR A 98 -13.54 2.32 15.99
N GLY A 99 -13.98 3.55 15.71
CA GLY A 99 -14.57 4.45 16.70
C GLY A 99 -13.57 5.29 17.51
N PHE A 100 -12.27 5.06 17.31
CA PHE A 100 -11.20 5.88 17.87
C PHE A 100 -10.70 6.90 16.84
N MET A 101 -10.02 7.93 17.33
CA MET A 101 -9.47 9.02 16.53
C MET A 101 -7.96 9.08 16.74
N TYR A 102 -7.19 8.76 15.72
CA TYR A 102 -5.73 8.69 15.81
C TYR A 102 -5.07 9.91 15.18
N GLN A 103 -3.96 10.35 15.77
CA GLN A 103 -3.15 11.48 15.29
C GLN A 103 -1.76 11.04 14.80
N TYR A 104 -1.52 9.74 14.75
CA TYR A 104 -0.31 9.15 14.18
C TYR A 104 -0.65 7.77 13.62
N ILE A 105 0.24 7.29 12.75
CA ILE A 105 0.30 5.87 12.36
C ILE A 105 1.73 5.38 12.56
N ARG A 106 1.90 4.08 12.73
CA ARG A 106 3.20 3.41 12.69
C ARG A 106 3.20 2.44 11.53
N VAL A 107 4.10 2.63 10.58
CA VAL A 107 4.23 1.77 9.40
C VAL A 107 5.31 0.74 9.66
N SER A 108 4.97 -0.52 9.45
CA SER A 108 5.90 -1.63 9.64
C SER A 108 6.48 -2.15 8.34
N LEU A 109 7.73 -2.63 8.37
CA LEU A 109 8.32 -3.45 7.31
C LEU A 109 7.51 -4.73 7.04
N HIS A 110 6.82 -5.23 8.05
CA HIS A 110 6.08 -6.49 8.02
C HIS A 110 4.67 -6.37 7.44
N GLY A 111 4.41 -5.38 6.57
CA GLY A 111 3.17 -5.29 5.80
C GLY A 111 1.92 -4.93 6.62
N HIS A 112 2.07 -4.13 7.68
CA HIS A 112 0.96 -3.60 8.46
C HIS A 112 1.15 -2.14 8.88
N ILE A 113 0.04 -1.49 9.24
CA ILE A 113 -0.04 -0.11 9.74
C ILE A 113 -0.72 -0.15 11.11
N SER A 114 -0.01 0.23 12.16
CA SER A 114 -0.52 0.24 13.54
C SER A 114 -0.96 1.64 13.95
N PHE A 115 -2.01 1.73 14.77
CA PHE A 115 -2.52 2.96 15.36
C PHE A 115 -2.24 3.06 16.87
N SER A 116 -1.78 1.96 17.46
CA SER A 116 -1.36 1.85 18.85
C SER A 116 0.03 1.22 18.93
N ASP A 117 0.33 0.57 20.05
CA ASP A 117 1.46 -0.36 20.12
C ASP A 117 1.29 -1.45 19.07
N SER A 118 2.43 -1.80 18.45
CA SER A 118 2.43 -2.75 17.35
C SER A 118 2.10 -4.15 17.87
N PRO A 119 1.49 -5.01 17.04
CA PRO A 119 1.14 -6.35 17.47
C PRO A 119 2.35 -7.05 18.09
N PRO A 120 2.20 -7.61 19.30
CA PRO A 120 3.29 -8.34 19.94
C PRO A 120 3.66 -9.53 19.07
N GLN A 121 4.96 -9.85 19.04
CA GLN A 121 5.62 -11.07 18.54
C GLN A 121 4.81 -11.97 17.58
N MET A 122 5.36 -12.23 16.38
CA MET A 122 4.76 -13.11 15.36
C MET A 122 4.55 -14.54 15.88
N GLN A 123 3.40 -14.77 16.52
CA GLN A 123 2.92 -16.07 16.97
C GLN A 123 1.78 -16.48 16.05
N HIS A 124 2.00 -17.58 15.32
CA HIS A 124 1.07 -18.11 14.33
C HIS A 124 0.26 -19.29 14.91
N PRO A 125 -1.02 -19.44 14.54
CA PRO A 125 -1.82 -18.49 13.77
C PRO A 125 -2.11 -17.21 14.57
N PHE A 126 -2.22 -16.09 13.86
CA PHE A 126 -2.69 -14.83 14.43
C PHE A 126 -4.16 -14.96 14.82
N VAL A 127 -4.47 -14.61 16.07
CA VAL A 127 -5.83 -14.60 16.61
C VAL A 127 -6.14 -13.20 17.11
N PHE A 128 -7.13 -12.56 16.48
CA PHE A 128 -7.61 -11.24 16.85
C PHE A 128 -9.12 -11.24 17.03
N PRO A 129 -9.68 -10.49 18.00
CA PRO A 129 -8.95 -9.75 19.03
C PRO A 129 -8.21 -10.68 19.99
N ILE A 130 -7.23 -10.15 20.74
CA ILE A 130 -6.46 -10.95 21.71
C ILE A 130 -7.38 -11.46 22.84
N PRO A 131 -7.53 -12.79 23.04
CA PRO A 131 -8.43 -13.37 24.04
C PRO A 131 -8.11 -12.96 25.48
N GLU A 132 -6.85 -12.69 25.78
CA GLU A 132 -6.37 -12.28 27.10
C GLU A 132 -6.58 -10.79 27.40
N TRP A 133 -7.17 -10.01 26.49
CA TRP A 133 -7.49 -8.61 26.75
C TRP A 133 -8.42 -8.46 27.97
N PRO A 134 -8.18 -7.50 28.89
CA PRO A 134 -7.18 -6.42 28.84
C PRO A 134 -5.84 -6.75 29.53
N LYS A 135 -5.58 -8.01 29.91
CA LYS A 135 -4.29 -8.39 30.56
C LYS A 135 -3.13 -8.29 29.58
N VAL A 136 -3.38 -8.68 28.32
CA VAL A 136 -2.46 -8.46 27.19
C VAL A 136 -3.07 -7.38 26.31
N GLN A 137 -2.25 -6.45 25.86
CA GLN A 137 -2.69 -5.34 25.02
C GLN A 137 -3.07 -5.82 23.63
N ASP A 138 -4.30 -5.52 23.21
CA ASP A 138 -4.81 -5.79 21.87
C ASP A 138 -4.39 -4.65 20.92
N PRO A 139 -3.65 -4.92 19.83
CA PRO A 139 -3.13 -3.89 18.95
C PRO A 139 -4.20 -3.39 17.97
N ALA A 140 -4.35 -2.08 17.80
CA ALA A 140 -5.16 -1.50 16.73
C ALA A 140 -4.32 -1.40 15.46
N PHE A 141 -4.68 -2.11 14.39
CA PHE A 141 -3.88 -2.11 13.16
C PHE A 141 -4.66 -2.53 11.91
N ILE A 142 -4.04 -2.25 10.76
CA ILE A 142 -4.41 -2.70 9.42
C ILE A 142 -3.31 -3.63 8.89
N GLY A 143 -3.63 -4.90 8.71
CA GLY A 143 -2.75 -5.87 8.05
C GLY A 143 -3.12 -5.99 6.59
N ILE A 144 -2.36 -5.36 5.69
CA ILE A 144 -2.52 -5.59 4.25
C ILE A 144 -1.83 -6.89 3.81
N PHE A 145 -0.71 -7.21 4.44
CA PHE A 145 0.09 -8.40 4.19
C PHE A 145 0.95 -8.66 5.43
N TYR A 146 0.32 -8.95 6.56
CA TYR A 146 1.00 -9.01 7.85
C TYR A 146 1.77 -10.32 8.04
N GLY A 147 3.09 -10.25 7.83
CA GLY A 147 4.02 -11.38 7.93
C GLY A 147 5.48 -10.94 7.96
N TYR A 148 6.40 -11.84 8.32
CA TYR A 148 7.80 -11.49 8.51
C TYR A 148 8.46 -11.23 7.16
N GLY A 149 8.59 -9.94 6.82
CA GLY A 149 9.24 -9.46 5.60
C GLY A 149 10.59 -8.79 5.85
N ARG A 150 11.44 -8.77 4.82
CA ARG A 150 12.68 -7.99 4.75
C ARG A 150 12.79 -7.24 3.42
N ILE A 151 13.59 -6.17 3.37
CA ILE A 151 13.82 -5.43 2.12
C ILE A 151 14.49 -6.38 1.11
N GLY A 152 13.88 -6.55 -0.06
CA GLY A 152 14.42 -7.37 -1.14
C GLY A 152 15.49 -6.64 -1.95
N VAL A 153 15.97 -7.29 -2.99
CA VAL A 153 16.85 -6.68 -3.99
C VAL A 153 16.09 -6.48 -5.29
N SER A 154 16.29 -5.33 -5.92
CA SER A 154 15.95 -5.21 -7.33
C SER A 154 17.08 -5.86 -8.11
N LYS A 155 16.78 -6.85 -8.97
CA LYS A 155 17.70 -7.07 -10.08
C LYS A 155 17.70 -5.78 -10.88
N GLN A 156 18.86 -5.12 -10.99
CA GLN A 156 19.11 -4.31 -12.16
C GLN A 156 19.17 -5.32 -13.30
N TYR A 157 18.03 -5.61 -13.92
CA TYR A 157 18.11 -6.08 -15.29
C TYR A 157 18.84 -4.97 -16.02
N GLU A 158 19.95 -5.28 -16.67
CA GLU A 158 20.85 -4.30 -17.32
C GLU A 158 20.13 -3.36 -18.31
N ASN A 159 18.84 -3.61 -18.59
CA ASN A 159 17.98 -2.85 -19.49
C ASN A 159 16.69 -2.27 -18.83
N GLU A 160 16.48 -2.38 -17.50
CA GLU A 160 15.32 -1.76 -16.81
C GLU A 160 15.72 -0.45 -16.12
N THR A 161 15.68 0.65 -16.88
CA THR A 161 15.97 2.02 -16.42
C THR A 161 14.97 2.58 -15.39
N GLU A 162 13.82 1.94 -15.19
CA GLU A 162 12.66 2.52 -14.48
C GLU A 162 12.18 1.76 -13.23
N THR A 163 13.04 0.97 -12.57
CA THR A 163 12.60 0.33 -11.33
C THR A 163 12.84 1.20 -10.10
N LYS A 164 11.75 1.55 -9.39
CA LYS A 164 11.82 2.19 -8.06
C LYS A 164 12.57 1.28 -7.08
N LYS A 165 13.41 1.87 -6.23
CA LYS A 165 14.23 1.20 -5.21
C LYS A 165 13.34 0.31 -4.30
N PRO A 166 13.82 -0.85 -3.82
CA PRO A 166 13.10 -1.61 -2.80
C PRO A 166 12.97 -0.82 -1.49
N GLY A 167 11.84 -0.96 -0.80
CA GLY A 167 11.63 -0.32 0.49
C GLY A 167 10.16 -0.08 0.83
N VAL A 168 9.97 0.61 1.95
CA VAL A 168 8.66 1.06 2.43
C VAL A 168 8.56 2.57 2.19
N TYR A 169 7.44 2.99 1.63
CA TYR A 169 7.18 4.37 1.21
C TYR A 169 5.92 4.88 1.87
N VAL A 170 5.93 6.13 2.34
CA VAL A 170 4.75 6.79 2.89
C VAL A 170 4.63 8.19 2.37
N ARG A 171 3.44 8.54 1.85
CA ARG A 171 3.04 9.93 1.62
C ARG A 171 1.71 10.22 2.30
N VAL A 172 1.66 11.34 3.00
CA VAL A 172 0.44 11.89 3.61
C VAL A 172 -0.01 13.10 2.79
N PHE A 173 -1.31 13.24 2.58
CA PHE A 173 -1.93 14.32 1.79
C PHE A 173 -2.98 15.06 2.61
N ASP A 174 -2.91 16.39 2.60
CA ASP A 174 -4.05 17.28 2.91
C ASP A 174 -4.81 17.56 1.61
N LEU A 175 -5.92 16.86 1.41
CA LEU A 175 -6.76 16.97 0.21
C LEU A 175 -7.89 17.99 0.40
N LYS A 176 -8.19 18.37 1.64
CA LYS A 176 -9.17 19.43 1.92
C LYS A 176 -8.66 20.76 1.38
N ASN A 177 -7.37 21.04 1.63
CA ASN A 177 -6.69 22.23 1.14
C ASN A 177 -5.72 21.90 -0.01
N ALA A 178 -6.13 21.05 -0.96
CA ALA A 178 -5.29 20.59 -2.07
C ALA A 178 -4.68 21.77 -2.86
N LYS A 179 -3.39 22.04 -2.63
CA LYS A 179 -2.66 23.15 -3.27
C LYS A 179 -1.87 22.68 -4.47
N CYS A 180 -1.32 21.48 -4.43
CA CYS A 180 -0.43 20.98 -5.47
C CYS A 180 -1.18 20.21 -6.54
N LEU A 181 -0.63 20.14 -7.75
CA LEU A 181 -1.23 19.35 -8.83
C LEU A 181 -1.44 17.89 -8.40
N ILE A 182 -0.46 17.30 -7.71
CA ILE A 182 -0.56 15.93 -7.20
C ILE A 182 -1.72 15.79 -6.19
N ASP A 183 -1.92 16.75 -5.28
CA ASP A 183 -3.01 16.72 -4.30
C ASP A 183 -4.36 16.75 -5.00
N LYS A 184 -4.52 17.64 -5.99
CA LYS A 184 -5.75 17.76 -6.77
C LYS A 184 -6.06 16.49 -7.57
N VAL A 185 -5.04 15.91 -8.20
CA VAL A 185 -5.15 14.64 -8.93
C VAL A 185 -5.52 13.50 -7.99
N VAL A 186 -4.83 13.36 -6.86
CA VAL A 186 -5.07 12.31 -5.87
C VAL A 186 -6.45 12.46 -5.23
N LYS A 187 -6.87 13.69 -4.90
CA LYS A 187 -8.21 14.01 -4.42
C LYS A 187 -9.26 13.52 -5.41
N LYS A 188 -9.21 14.01 -6.65
CA LYS A 188 -10.18 13.65 -7.69
C LYS A 188 -10.21 12.15 -7.93
N ARG A 189 -9.05 11.51 -8.01
CA ARG A 189 -8.92 10.05 -8.18
C ARG A 189 -9.57 9.30 -7.03
N LEU A 190 -9.28 9.65 -5.78
CA LEU A 190 -9.89 9.01 -4.61
C LEU A 190 -11.40 9.23 -4.55
N THR A 191 -11.88 10.44 -4.87
CA THR A 191 -13.31 10.73 -4.93
C THR A 191 -14.02 9.75 -5.87
N PHE A 192 -13.50 9.56 -7.09
CA PHE A 192 -14.10 8.61 -8.05
C PHE A 192 -13.90 7.16 -7.61
N ASP A 193 -12.68 6.77 -7.23
CA ASP A 193 -12.37 5.38 -6.89
C ASP A 193 -13.21 4.87 -5.71
N ILE A 194 -13.45 5.71 -4.69
CA ILE A 194 -14.33 5.37 -3.57
C ILE A 194 -15.82 5.41 -3.97
N ARG A 195 -16.30 6.50 -4.60
CA ARG A 195 -17.73 6.64 -4.93
C ARG A 195 -18.24 5.54 -5.86
N GLU A 196 -17.40 5.10 -6.81
CA GLU A 196 -17.74 4.01 -7.73
C GLU A 196 -17.39 2.63 -7.16
N GLY A 197 -16.50 2.57 -6.17
CA GLY A 197 -15.95 1.32 -5.67
C GLY A 197 -16.70 0.73 -4.47
N ILE A 198 -17.48 1.53 -3.74
CA ILE A 198 -18.25 1.07 -2.59
C ILE A 198 -19.65 1.69 -2.57
N ILE A 199 -20.65 0.85 -2.30
CA ILE A 199 -22.06 1.26 -2.24
C ILE A 199 -22.27 2.16 -1.02
N GLY A 200 -23.02 3.25 -1.16
CA GLY A 200 -23.32 4.18 -0.07
C GLY A 200 -22.25 5.23 0.20
N ALA A 201 -21.27 5.37 -0.69
CA ALA A 201 -20.22 6.39 -0.61
C ALA A 201 -20.41 7.56 -1.59
N GLU A 202 -21.60 7.73 -2.19
CA GLU A 202 -21.87 8.70 -3.27
C GLU A 202 -21.54 10.15 -2.87
N THR A 203 -21.65 10.46 -1.57
CA THR A 203 -21.36 11.77 -0.97
C THR A 203 -19.98 11.87 -0.35
N PHE A 204 -19.12 10.86 -0.49
CA PHE A 204 -17.77 10.89 0.07
C PHE A 204 -16.91 11.96 -0.62
N ASP A 205 -16.27 12.82 0.17
CA ASP A 205 -15.26 13.77 -0.31
C ASP A 205 -13.98 13.62 0.53
N PRO A 206 -12.88 13.13 -0.05
CA PRO A 206 -11.67 12.87 0.71
C PRO A 206 -11.03 14.18 1.18
N HIS A 207 -10.90 14.33 2.50
CA HIS A 207 -10.19 15.44 3.14
C HIS A 207 -8.71 15.12 3.35
N HIS A 208 -8.39 13.87 3.67
CA HIS A 208 -7.02 13.42 3.91
C HIS A 208 -6.77 12.07 3.27
N ALA A 209 -5.53 11.80 2.91
CA ALA A 209 -5.12 10.48 2.47
C ALA A 209 -3.72 10.12 2.95
N ILE A 210 -3.49 8.82 3.16
CA ILE A 210 -2.20 8.24 3.50
C ILE A 210 -1.97 7.09 2.54
N ILE A 211 -0.88 7.15 1.79
CA ILE A 211 -0.48 6.13 0.82
C ILE A 211 0.76 5.45 1.36
N VAL A 212 0.64 4.16 1.66
CA VAL A 212 1.74 3.33 2.16
C VAL A 212 2.03 2.24 1.14
N THR A 213 3.26 2.19 0.64
CA THR A 213 3.67 1.22 -0.37
C THR A 213 4.83 0.37 0.14
N TRP A 214 4.67 -0.94 0.07
CA TRP A 214 5.73 -1.92 0.26
C TRP A 214 6.19 -2.35 -1.14
N ASN A 215 7.31 -1.80 -1.58
CA ASN A 215 7.86 -2.07 -2.91
C ASN A 215 8.99 -3.08 -2.79
N LYS A 216 8.85 -4.22 -3.47
CA LYS A 216 9.86 -5.28 -3.53
C LYS A 216 10.29 -5.81 -2.15
N ILE A 217 9.32 -6.18 -1.32
CA ILE A 217 9.57 -6.81 -0.01
C ILE A 217 9.72 -8.33 -0.15
N SER A 218 10.84 -8.86 0.31
CA SER A 218 11.17 -10.28 0.27
C SER A 218 10.77 -10.99 1.57
N VAL A 219 10.73 -12.32 1.52
CA VAL A 219 10.46 -13.18 2.67
C VAL A 219 11.54 -13.04 3.74
N GLY A 220 11.12 -12.81 4.99
CA GLY A 220 11.99 -12.77 6.16
C GLY A 220 12.52 -14.16 6.52
N GLY A 221 13.76 -14.23 6.99
CA GLY A 221 14.46 -15.48 7.33
C GLY A 221 14.84 -16.38 6.16
N GLY A 222 14.51 -16.00 4.92
CA GLY A 222 14.92 -16.73 3.72
C GLY A 222 16.42 -16.65 3.42
N VAL A 223 16.90 -17.52 2.54
CA VAL A 223 18.30 -17.51 2.05
C VAL A 223 18.55 -16.33 1.10
N ASP A 224 19.79 -15.91 0.85
CA ASP A 224 20.09 -14.76 -0.02
C ASP A 224 19.49 -14.89 -1.43
N LYS A 225 19.39 -16.12 -1.93
CA LYS A 225 18.74 -16.43 -3.21
C LYS A 225 17.25 -16.07 -3.26
N THR A 226 16.59 -15.76 -2.15
CA THR A 226 15.18 -15.31 -2.13
C THR A 226 15.04 -13.80 -2.09
N LEU A 227 16.13 -13.03 -1.99
CA LEU A 227 16.05 -11.56 -1.98
C LEU A 227 15.41 -11.00 -3.25
N ASN A 228 15.47 -11.72 -4.38
CA ASN A 228 14.81 -11.37 -5.63
C ASN A 228 13.37 -11.90 -5.74
N LYS A 229 12.91 -12.68 -4.75
CA LYS A 229 11.50 -13.08 -4.62
C LYS A 229 10.79 -12.05 -3.78
N THR A 230 10.00 -11.21 -4.43
CA THR A 230 9.47 -10.02 -3.78
C THR A 230 7.99 -9.82 -4.02
N ASN A 231 7.33 -9.23 -3.04
CA ASN A 231 5.95 -8.77 -3.12
C ASN A 231 5.94 -7.25 -3.24
N THR A 232 4.98 -6.73 -4.01
CA THR A 232 4.70 -5.30 -4.11
C THR A 232 3.21 -5.07 -3.88
N PHE A 233 2.89 -4.30 -2.84
CA PHE A 233 1.52 -4.01 -2.43
C PHE A 233 1.43 -2.63 -1.79
N GLN A 234 0.22 -2.06 -1.79
CA GLN A 234 -0.04 -0.69 -1.36
C GLN A 234 -1.36 -0.61 -0.60
N ALA A 235 -1.35 0.09 0.52
CA ALA A 235 -2.53 0.48 1.27
C ALA A 235 -2.77 1.99 1.08
N VAL A 236 -3.97 2.36 0.64
CA VAL A 236 -4.40 3.76 0.52
C VAL A 236 -5.53 4.00 1.49
N ILE A 237 -5.26 4.76 2.55
CA ILE A 237 -6.23 5.15 3.55
C ILE A 237 -6.71 6.55 3.18
N THR A 238 -8.02 6.77 3.10
CA THR A 238 -8.59 8.10 2.88
C THR A 238 -9.76 8.36 3.81
N THR A 239 -9.90 9.60 4.26
CA THR A 239 -10.94 9.98 5.22
C THR A 239 -11.50 11.36 4.93
N ASP A 240 -12.80 11.52 5.20
CA ASP A 240 -13.47 12.84 5.29
C ASP A 240 -13.51 13.34 6.76
N GLN A 241 -12.77 12.69 7.67
CA GLN A 241 -12.76 12.83 9.13
C GLN A 241 -13.99 12.27 9.86
N VAL A 242 -14.96 11.70 9.13
CA VAL A 242 -16.12 11.01 9.70
C VAL A 242 -16.12 9.53 9.28
N ARG A 243 -15.90 9.29 7.99
CA ARG A 243 -15.78 8.00 7.33
C ARG A 243 -14.33 7.83 6.89
N THR A 244 -13.80 6.64 7.07
CA THR A 244 -12.48 6.24 6.58
C THR A 244 -12.69 5.08 5.62
N TYR A 245 -11.94 5.06 4.53
CA TYR A 245 -11.89 3.96 3.58
C TYR A 245 -10.46 3.52 3.40
N VAL A 246 -10.28 2.25 3.12
CA VAL A 246 -8.97 1.67 2.84
C VAL A 246 -9.02 0.87 1.56
N ILE A 247 -8.09 1.16 0.66
CA ILE A 247 -7.90 0.43 -0.60
C ILE A 247 -6.65 -0.43 -0.44
N PHE A 248 -6.79 -1.74 -0.54
CA PHE A 248 -5.67 -2.66 -0.70
C PHE A 248 -5.43 -2.91 -2.18
N ILE A 249 -4.17 -2.75 -2.60
CA ILE A 249 -3.73 -2.95 -3.97
C ILE A 249 -2.55 -3.93 -3.95
N TYR A 250 -2.72 -5.10 -4.56
CA TYR A 250 -1.66 -6.09 -4.73
C TYR A 250 -1.18 -6.05 -6.19
N LYS A 251 0.09 -5.72 -6.39
CA LYS A 251 0.71 -5.68 -7.73
C LYS A 251 1.52 -6.94 -8.03
N GLU A 252 2.21 -7.46 -7.03
CA GLU A 252 3.06 -8.63 -7.17
C GLU A 252 3.10 -9.43 -5.88
N MET A 253 2.97 -10.76 -6.00
CA MET A 253 3.01 -11.70 -4.90
C MET A 253 3.75 -12.97 -5.31
N GLN A 254 4.95 -13.16 -4.78
CA GLN A 254 5.83 -14.31 -5.03
C GLN A 254 6.08 -15.17 -3.79
N TRP A 255 5.71 -14.67 -2.61
CA TRP A 255 5.71 -15.40 -1.35
C TRP A 255 4.43 -15.09 -0.56
N MET A 256 4.07 -16.00 0.33
CA MET A 256 2.81 -15.99 1.10
C MET A 256 2.99 -16.43 2.56
N ALA A 257 4.09 -17.10 2.91
CA ALA A 257 4.44 -17.43 4.28
C ALA A 257 5.94 -17.23 4.50
N ASP A 258 6.31 -16.81 5.70
CA ASP A 258 7.70 -16.59 6.11
C ASP A 258 8.22 -17.71 7.01
N THR A 259 9.53 -17.72 7.30
CA THR A 259 10.13 -18.81 8.06
C THR A 259 9.65 -18.91 9.52
N THR A 260 9.19 -17.83 10.12
CA THR A 260 8.65 -17.83 11.50
C THR A 260 7.25 -18.44 11.55
N SER A 261 6.55 -18.42 10.41
CA SER A 261 5.23 -19.04 10.19
C SER A 261 5.29 -20.48 9.63
N GLY A 262 6.46 -21.13 9.63
CA GLY A 262 6.65 -22.46 9.04
C GLY A 262 6.82 -22.46 7.51
N GLY A 263 7.13 -21.30 6.92
CA GLY A 263 7.41 -21.14 5.50
C GLY A 263 8.76 -21.68 5.06
N ASP A 264 8.78 -22.29 3.86
CA ASP A 264 10.01 -22.75 3.20
C ASP A 264 10.91 -21.52 2.89
N PRO A 265 12.18 -21.50 3.35
CA PRO A 265 13.07 -20.34 3.23
C PRO A 265 13.51 -20.04 1.79
N ILE A 266 13.19 -20.92 0.83
CA ILE A 266 13.46 -20.76 -0.60
C ILE A 266 12.16 -20.42 -1.34
N LYS A 267 11.05 -21.07 -1.01
CA LYS A 267 9.78 -20.92 -1.74
C LYS A 267 8.89 -19.80 -1.21
N GLY A 268 8.98 -19.49 0.08
CA GLY A 268 8.09 -18.51 0.72
C GLY A 268 6.64 -18.99 0.81
N VAL A 269 6.45 -20.30 0.99
CA VAL A 269 5.15 -20.97 1.13
C VAL A 269 5.21 -21.86 2.36
N GLY A 270 4.16 -21.89 3.16
CA GLY A 270 4.17 -22.53 4.49
C GLY A 270 2.77 -22.83 5.00
N GLU A 271 2.74 -23.35 6.22
CA GLU A 271 1.52 -23.77 6.92
C GLU A 271 0.62 -22.59 7.29
N TRP A 272 1.22 -21.47 7.74
CA TRP A 272 0.48 -20.27 8.13
C TRP A 272 0.82 -19.10 7.21
N PRO A 273 0.08 -18.90 6.11
CA PRO A 273 0.20 -17.71 5.30
C PRO A 273 -0.04 -16.41 6.09
N VAL A 274 0.37 -15.29 5.51
CA VAL A 274 0.26 -13.99 6.18
C VAL A 274 -1.19 -13.60 6.49
N PHE A 275 -1.35 -12.76 7.50
CA PHE A 275 -2.67 -12.23 7.87
C PHE A 275 -3.05 -11.02 7.00
N VAL A 276 -4.31 -10.96 6.59
CA VAL A 276 -4.90 -9.81 5.90
C VAL A 276 -6.20 -9.43 6.61
N GLY A 277 -6.31 -8.19 7.07
CA GLY A 277 -7.46 -7.76 7.83
C GLY A 277 -7.23 -6.53 8.70
N PHE A 278 -8.10 -6.37 9.70
CA PHE A 278 -8.12 -5.25 10.61
C PHE A 278 -8.33 -5.74 12.05
N ASN A 279 -7.75 -5.04 13.02
CA ASN A 279 -8.05 -5.25 14.43
C ASN A 279 -8.32 -3.91 15.12
N ALA A 280 -9.36 -3.85 15.95
CA ALA A 280 -9.79 -2.61 16.61
C ALA A 280 -8.89 -2.19 17.78
N GLY A 281 -8.14 -3.13 18.38
CA GLY A 281 -7.24 -2.88 19.50
C GLY A 281 -7.94 -2.62 20.84
N ASN A 282 -9.19 -3.07 20.98
CA ASN A 282 -9.99 -2.90 22.18
C ASN A 282 -10.65 -4.19 22.67
N GLY A 283 -10.20 -5.35 22.19
CA GLY A 283 -10.73 -6.65 22.59
C GLY A 283 -12.10 -7.00 21.99
N THR A 284 -12.72 -6.13 21.19
CA THR A 284 -14.13 -6.30 20.79
C THR A 284 -14.35 -6.65 19.32
N ARG A 285 -13.56 -6.10 18.40
CA ARG A 285 -13.79 -6.24 16.96
C ARG A 285 -12.49 -6.49 16.22
N SER A 286 -12.55 -7.49 15.34
CA SER A 286 -11.53 -7.77 14.34
C SER A 286 -12.24 -8.16 13.05
N PHE A 287 -11.50 -8.10 11.95
CA PHE A 287 -11.95 -8.59 10.66
C PHE A 287 -10.77 -9.28 9.98
N ALA A 288 -10.85 -10.59 9.80
CA ALA A 288 -9.96 -11.34 8.92
C ALA A 288 -10.58 -11.35 7.52
N TYR A 289 -9.78 -11.07 6.48
CA TYR A 289 -10.26 -11.03 5.11
C TYR A 289 -10.37 -12.45 4.53
N GLU A 290 -11.41 -13.17 4.94
CA GLU A 290 -11.68 -14.54 4.49
C GLU A 290 -12.14 -14.58 3.02
N PRO A 291 -11.81 -15.65 2.27
CA PRO A 291 -11.05 -16.84 2.68
C PRO A 291 -9.52 -16.67 2.56
N TYR A 292 -9.00 -15.44 2.40
CA TYR A 292 -7.60 -15.19 2.02
C TYR A 292 -6.65 -15.13 3.21
N SER A 293 -7.10 -14.54 4.31
CA SER A 293 -6.25 -14.31 5.49
C SER A 293 -5.79 -15.63 6.09
N GLN A 294 -4.47 -15.80 6.27
CA GLN A 294 -3.89 -17.02 6.83
C GLN A 294 -4.23 -18.31 6.08
N ASP A 295 -4.53 -18.21 4.78
CA ASP A 295 -4.85 -19.34 3.91
C ASP A 295 -4.06 -19.27 2.58
N ILE A 296 -3.82 -20.43 1.96
CA ILE A 296 -3.05 -20.52 0.71
C ILE A 296 -3.70 -19.77 -0.46
N THR A 297 -5.01 -19.53 -0.38
CA THR A 297 -5.77 -18.77 -1.37
C THR A 297 -5.41 -17.29 -1.38
N ILE A 298 -4.60 -16.80 -0.43
CA ILE A 298 -4.07 -15.43 -0.45
C ILE A 298 -3.38 -15.07 -1.78
N SER A 299 -2.77 -16.05 -2.45
CA SER A 299 -2.20 -15.89 -3.80
C SER A 299 -3.23 -15.40 -4.84
N LYS A 300 -4.51 -15.67 -4.63
CA LYS A 300 -5.62 -15.19 -5.47
C LYS A 300 -5.96 -13.73 -5.22
N LEU A 301 -5.45 -13.08 -4.17
CA LEU A 301 -5.68 -11.64 -3.94
C LEU A 301 -5.24 -10.79 -5.12
N LEU A 302 -4.19 -11.20 -5.86
CA LEU A 302 -3.69 -10.51 -7.05
C LEU A 302 -4.69 -10.52 -8.24
N GLN A 303 -5.54 -11.54 -8.33
CA GLN A 303 -6.49 -11.72 -9.44
C GLN A 303 -7.95 -11.51 -9.02
N SER A 304 -8.21 -11.52 -7.72
CA SER A 304 -9.51 -11.21 -7.13
C SER A 304 -9.57 -9.74 -6.73
N GLY A 305 -10.76 -9.28 -6.36
CA GLY A 305 -11.04 -7.85 -6.27
C GLY A 305 -11.05 -7.26 -7.68
N HIS A 306 -12.14 -6.62 -8.07
CA HIS A 306 -12.26 -6.00 -9.40
C HIS A 306 -12.75 -4.56 -9.27
N VAL A 307 -12.43 -3.93 -8.12
CA VAL A 307 -12.92 -2.60 -7.83
C VAL A 307 -12.27 -1.61 -8.82
N ASN A 308 -13.11 -0.77 -9.43
CA ASN A 308 -12.71 0.14 -10.52
C ASN A 308 -11.99 -0.57 -11.70
N ASN A 309 -12.36 -1.82 -12.02
CA ASN A 309 -11.76 -2.63 -13.09
C ASN A 309 -10.28 -2.99 -12.88
N HIS A 310 -9.79 -2.95 -11.63
CA HIS A 310 -8.43 -3.39 -11.27
C HIS A 310 -8.45 -4.73 -10.53
N PRO A 311 -8.02 -5.83 -11.17
CA PRO A 311 -7.64 -7.05 -10.46
C PRO A 311 -6.62 -6.71 -9.37
N GLY A 312 -6.77 -7.30 -8.18
CA GLY A 312 -5.87 -7.03 -7.06
C GLY A 312 -6.26 -5.82 -6.22
N ARG A 313 -7.36 -5.13 -6.54
CA ARG A 313 -7.86 -3.99 -5.79
C ARG A 313 -9.10 -4.35 -4.97
N HIS A 314 -9.03 -4.08 -3.67
CA HIS A 314 -10.07 -4.36 -2.68
C HIS A 314 -10.32 -3.12 -1.84
N ILE A 315 -11.59 -2.73 -1.60
CA ILE A 315 -11.95 -1.52 -0.84
C ILE A 315 -12.76 -1.90 0.39
N PHE A 316 -12.42 -1.27 1.51
CA PHE A 316 -13.04 -1.45 2.83
C PHE A 316 -13.45 -0.10 3.41
N ARG A 317 -14.42 -0.11 4.33
CA ARG A 317 -14.86 1.03 5.12
C ARG A 317 -14.71 0.72 6.60
#